data_AF-A0A7X6CNL9-F1
#
_entry.id   AF-A0A7X6CNL9-F1
#
_cell.length_a   1.000
_cell.length_b   1.000
_cell.length_c   1.000
_cell.angle_alpha   90.00
_cell.angle_beta   90.00
_cell.angle_gamma   90.00
#
_symmetry.space_group_name_H-M   'P 1'
#
loop_
_entity.id
_entity.type
_entity.pdbx_description
1 polymer ?
#
loop_
_entity_poly.entity_id
_entity_poly.type
_entity_poly.pdbx_seq_one_letter_code
_entity_poly.pdbx_strand_id
1 'polypeptide(L)'
;MNYKLNVPLSPKLEKYRDRIESTIKPYIKITIENNEPANWWQSKFGGLPYLPKGFEYPKTPQGDYFFLLAQINFSEVPPLEGFPDRGILQFYLPDDELYGLSFDSGEDIFKILYFPELDLNLENIITNYDFLPANIEYFPIVGSCSLQFTKKYGPITDCDEGFIKFLGEDFYKLFREDEEVWENYINLCAPHGHKIGGYHDSFQSNDIFLLLFESIEMRDSKLF
;
A
#
# COMPACT_ATOMS: atom_id res chain seq x y z
N MET A 1 7.48 11.93 -20.45
CA MET A 1 6.41 11.76 -21.46
C MET A 1 5.17 11.37 -20.67
N ASN A 2 4.11 12.19 -20.67
CA ASN A 2 2.93 11.93 -19.84
C ASN A 2 2.12 10.78 -20.44
N TYR A 3 1.65 9.86 -19.60
CA TYR A 3 0.81 8.75 -20.03
C TYR A 3 -0.50 9.29 -20.62
N LYS A 4 -0.99 8.65 -21.68
CA LYS A 4 -2.22 9.03 -22.38
C LYS A 4 -3.27 7.94 -22.18
N LEU A 5 -4.50 8.34 -21.90
CA LEU A 5 -5.58 7.39 -21.67
C LEU A 5 -6.00 6.79 -23.01
N ASN A 6 -5.91 5.47 -23.13
CA ASN A 6 -6.29 4.74 -24.34
C ASN A 6 -7.81 4.40 -24.38
N VAL A 7 -8.62 5.09 -23.57
CA VAL A 7 -10.07 4.93 -23.49
C VAL A 7 -10.77 6.29 -23.71
N PRO A 8 -11.91 6.32 -24.41
CA PRO A 8 -12.74 7.51 -24.48
C PRO A 8 -13.29 7.85 -23.10
N LEU A 9 -13.34 9.13 -22.73
CA LEU A 9 -14.00 9.59 -21.51
C LEU A 9 -15.45 9.96 -21.83
N SER A 10 -16.26 10.13 -20.78
CA SER A 10 -17.60 10.70 -20.96
C SER A 10 -17.50 12.09 -21.60
N PRO A 11 -18.49 12.54 -22.40
CA PRO A 11 -18.41 13.83 -23.11
C PRO A 11 -18.13 15.04 -22.20
N LYS A 12 -18.54 14.97 -20.93
CA LYS A 12 -18.27 16.00 -19.92
C LYS A 12 -16.82 15.98 -19.45
N LEU A 13 -16.24 14.79 -19.23
CA LEU A 13 -14.83 14.60 -18.85
C LEU A 13 -13.85 14.83 -19.99
N GLU A 14 -14.25 14.53 -21.22
CA GLU A 14 -13.42 14.67 -22.42
C GLU A 14 -12.91 16.10 -22.61
N LYS A 15 -13.71 17.10 -22.20
CA LYS A 15 -13.32 18.54 -22.19
C LYS A 15 -12.11 18.83 -21.32
N TYR A 16 -11.84 17.99 -20.33
CA TYR A 16 -10.75 18.13 -19.36
C TYR A 16 -9.63 17.12 -19.58
N ARG A 17 -9.66 16.33 -20.67
CA ARG A 17 -8.72 15.24 -20.95
C ARG A 17 -7.27 15.66 -20.76
N ASP A 18 -6.83 16.77 -21.34
CA ASP A 18 -5.43 17.20 -21.26
C ASP A 18 -5.00 17.47 -19.81
N ARG A 19 -5.90 18.02 -18.98
CA ARG A 19 -5.63 18.29 -17.57
C ARG A 19 -5.56 16.99 -16.78
N ILE A 20 -6.50 16.08 -17.01
CA ILE A 20 -6.53 14.74 -16.38
C ILE A 20 -5.26 13.97 -16.75
N GLU A 21 -4.93 13.88 -18.03
CA GLU A 21 -3.74 13.19 -18.53
C GLU A 21 -2.43 13.83 -18.05
N SER A 22 -2.41 15.14 -17.79
CA SER A 22 -1.24 15.82 -17.21
C SER A 22 -0.91 15.35 -15.79
N THR A 23 -1.88 14.78 -15.09
CA THR A 23 -1.72 14.30 -13.72
C THR A 23 -1.40 12.83 -13.61
N ILE A 24 -1.46 12.05 -14.69
CA ILE A 24 -1.36 10.60 -14.58
C ILE A 24 0.01 10.16 -14.05
N LYS A 25 0.00 9.38 -12.97
CA LYS A 25 1.20 8.74 -12.39
C LYS A 25 1.15 7.22 -12.57
N PRO A 26 2.30 6.55 -12.75
CA PRO A 26 2.38 5.11 -12.64
C PRO A 26 2.15 4.67 -11.20
N TYR A 27 1.53 3.52 -11.02
CA TYR A 27 1.42 2.81 -9.74
C TYR A 27 1.46 1.31 -9.97
N ILE A 28 1.68 0.54 -8.90
CA ILE A 28 1.58 -0.92 -8.96
C ILE A 28 0.27 -1.32 -8.31
N LYS A 29 -0.63 -1.94 -9.08
CA LYS A 29 -1.80 -2.63 -8.54
C LYS A 29 -1.35 -3.95 -7.94
N ILE A 30 -1.77 -4.22 -6.72
CA ILE A 30 -1.58 -5.49 -6.03
C ILE A 30 -2.89 -6.28 -6.11
N THR A 31 -2.80 -7.55 -6.49
CA THR A 31 -3.93 -8.50 -6.47
C THR A 31 -3.53 -9.74 -5.71
N ILE A 32 -4.50 -10.34 -5.01
CA ILE A 32 -4.29 -11.63 -4.35
C ILE A 32 -4.45 -12.71 -5.42
N GLU A 33 -3.43 -13.54 -5.61
CA GLU A 33 -3.44 -14.60 -6.62
C GLU A 33 -4.24 -15.81 -6.13
N ASN A 34 -3.88 -16.38 -4.97
CA ASN A 34 -4.53 -17.52 -4.35
C ASN A 34 -4.27 -17.52 -2.82
N ASN A 35 -5.06 -18.30 -2.06
CA ASN A 35 -4.81 -18.60 -0.64
C ASN A 35 -3.72 -19.67 -0.44
N GLU A 36 -2.79 -19.82 -1.40
CA GLU A 36 -1.66 -20.73 -1.20
C GLU A 36 -0.58 -20.04 -0.38
N PRO A 37 0.03 -20.75 0.59
CA PRO A 37 1.04 -20.16 1.46
C PRO A 37 2.26 -19.74 0.64
N ALA A 38 2.47 -18.43 0.52
CA ALA A 38 3.65 -17.86 -0.07
C ALA A 38 4.91 -18.33 0.69
N ASN A 39 5.96 -18.69 -0.04
CA ASN A 39 7.23 -19.08 0.57
C ASN A 39 7.89 -17.90 1.30
N TRP A 40 8.99 -18.15 2.03
CA TRP A 40 9.64 -17.14 2.86
C TRP A 40 10.01 -15.86 2.10
N TRP A 41 10.43 -15.95 0.85
CA TRP A 41 10.94 -14.82 0.05
C TRP A 41 9.88 -14.17 -0.84
N GLN A 42 8.68 -14.72 -0.92
CA GLN A 42 7.62 -14.20 -1.78
C GLN A 42 6.86 -13.06 -1.12
N SER A 43 6.26 -12.21 -1.96
CA SER A 43 5.35 -11.18 -1.48
C SER A 43 4.05 -11.80 -0.96
N LYS A 44 3.58 -11.31 0.18
CA LYS A 44 2.40 -11.82 0.87
C LYS A 44 1.72 -10.76 1.73
N PHE A 45 0.44 -10.93 1.98
CA PHE A 45 -0.19 -10.35 3.17
C PHE A 45 -0.34 -11.41 4.26
N GLY A 46 -0.16 -11.00 5.51
CA GLY A 46 -0.21 -11.90 6.67
C GLY A 46 0.85 -13.00 6.65
N GLY A 47 0.71 -13.93 7.59
CA GLY A 47 1.56 -15.09 7.73
C GLY A 47 2.89 -14.81 8.40
N LEU A 48 3.87 -15.67 8.14
CA LEU A 48 5.19 -15.58 8.74
C LEU A 48 6.20 -14.93 7.77
N PRO A 49 7.03 -13.99 8.27
CA PRO A 49 7.95 -13.22 7.44
C PRO A 49 9.21 -14.02 7.07
N TYR A 50 9.93 -13.56 6.05
CA TYR A 50 11.37 -13.82 5.96
C TYR A 50 12.08 -13.13 7.12
N LEU A 51 12.95 -13.85 7.83
CA LEU A 51 13.81 -13.23 8.84
C LEU A 51 15.15 -13.97 8.91
N PRO A 52 16.30 -13.29 8.74
CA PRO A 52 17.61 -13.92 8.90
C PRO A 52 17.82 -14.45 10.31
N LYS A 53 18.53 -15.57 10.47
CA LYS A 53 18.96 -16.04 11.79
C LYS A 53 19.82 -14.98 12.48
N GLY A 54 19.63 -14.85 13.79
CA GLY A 54 20.32 -13.86 14.61
C GLY A 54 19.71 -12.46 14.53
N PHE A 55 18.70 -12.23 13.67
CA PHE A 55 17.90 -11.01 13.73
C PHE A 55 16.86 -11.13 14.84
N GLU A 56 16.73 -10.08 15.66
CA GLU A 56 15.72 -10.04 16.72
C GLU A 56 14.34 -9.73 16.15
N TYR A 57 13.37 -10.59 16.44
CA TYR A 57 12.00 -10.40 15.97
C TYR A 57 11.39 -9.13 16.58
N PRO A 58 10.69 -8.29 15.79
CA PRO A 58 10.23 -6.98 16.26
C PRO A 58 9.18 -7.08 17.38
N LYS A 59 9.35 -6.23 18.39
CA LYS A 59 8.46 -6.13 19.56
C LYS A 59 8.03 -4.69 19.82
N THR A 60 6.85 -4.52 20.40
CA THR A 60 6.33 -3.24 20.91
C THR A 60 7.19 -2.75 22.09
N PRO A 61 7.10 -1.46 22.48
CA PRO A 61 7.77 -0.95 23.68
C PRO A 61 7.42 -1.73 24.97
N GLN A 62 6.25 -2.36 25.02
CA GLN A 62 5.76 -3.17 26.14
C GLN A 62 6.34 -4.60 26.12
N GLY A 63 7.01 -5.00 25.04
CA GLY A 63 7.63 -6.31 24.87
C GLY A 63 6.77 -7.34 24.15
N ASP A 64 5.55 -6.97 23.73
CA ASP A 64 4.67 -7.83 22.94
C ASP A 64 5.17 -7.93 21.50
N TYR A 65 4.83 -9.01 20.81
CA TYR A 65 5.27 -9.23 19.44
C TYR A 65 4.44 -8.42 18.45
N PHE A 66 5.09 -7.86 17.43
CA PHE A 66 4.38 -7.38 16.26
C PHE A 66 4.06 -8.54 15.30
N PHE A 67 3.00 -8.40 14.50
CA PHE A 67 2.59 -9.39 13.52
C PHE A 67 2.72 -8.83 12.11
N LEU A 68 3.10 -9.69 11.16
CA LEU A 68 3.33 -9.29 9.78
C LEU A 68 2.01 -8.92 9.11
N LEU A 69 1.88 -7.66 8.69
CA LEU A 69 0.77 -7.21 7.85
C LEU A 69 1.05 -7.55 6.39
N ALA A 70 2.24 -7.18 5.91
CA ALA A 70 2.61 -7.31 4.51
C ALA A 70 4.12 -7.51 4.36
N GLN A 71 4.48 -8.31 3.37
CA GLN A 71 5.85 -8.46 2.88
C GLN A 71 5.85 -8.27 1.37
N ILE A 72 6.72 -7.41 0.87
CA ILE A 72 6.87 -7.09 -0.54
C ILE A 72 8.30 -7.39 -0.97
N ASN A 73 8.48 -8.36 -1.86
CA ASN A 73 9.75 -8.61 -2.54
C ASN A 73 9.80 -7.77 -3.81
N PHE A 74 10.65 -6.74 -3.84
CA PHE A 74 10.75 -5.84 -4.97
C PHE A 74 11.23 -6.51 -6.27
N SER A 75 11.83 -7.70 -6.18
CA SER A 75 12.17 -8.50 -7.36
C SER A 75 10.93 -9.00 -8.12
N GLU A 76 9.77 -9.05 -7.46
CA GLU A 76 8.47 -9.44 -8.04
C GLU A 76 7.66 -8.23 -8.52
N VAL A 77 8.08 -7.03 -8.13
CA VAL A 77 7.36 -5.78 -8.41
C VAL A 77 7.87 -5.17 -9.73
N PRO A 78 6.99 -4.81 -10.68
CA PRO A 78 7.43 -4.08 -11.87
C PRO A 78 8.16 -2.78 -11.50
N PRO A 79 9.24 -2.39 -12.21
CA PRO A 79 10.00 -1.20 -11.86
C PRO A 79 9.14 0.07 -11.76
N LEU A 80 9.28 0.77 -10.64
CA LEU A 80 8.63 2.03 -10.33
C LEU A 80 9.67 3.05 -9.86
N GLU A 81 9.63 4.26 -10.42
CA GLU A 81 10.60 5.31 -10.09
C GLU A 81 10.52 5.67 -8.61
N GLY A 82 11.67 5.79 -7.94
CA GLY A 82 11.75 6.04 -6.49
C GLY A 82 11.64 4.80 -5.60
N PHE A 83 11.42 3.61 -6.17
CA PHE A 83 11.34 2.35 -5.41
C PHE A 83 12.58 1.45 -5.66
N PRO A 84 12.95 0.60 -4.69
CA PRO A 84 14.02 -0.38 -4.87
C PRO A 84 13.71 -1.39 -5.99
N ASP A 85 14.76 -1.96 -6.59
CA ASP A 85 14.68 -3.00 -7.63
C ASP A 85 14.79 -4.43 -7.08
N ARG A 86 15.12 -4.58 -5.79
CA ARG A 86 15.36 -5.84 -5.11
C ARG A 86 15.13 -5.70 -3.61
N GLY A 87 15.22 -6.82 -2.91
CA GLY A 87 15.09 -6.87 -1.45
C GLY A 87 13.65 -7.00 -0.99
N ILE A 88 13.48 -7.20 0.31
CA ILE A 88 12.17 -7.43 0.95
C ILE A 88 11.86 -6.30 1.92
N LEU A 89 10.73 -5.62 1.70
CA LEU A 89 10.12 -4.67 2.62
C LEU A 89 9.00 -5.35 3.42
N GLN A 90 8.95 -5.11 4.72
CA GLN A 90 7.96 -5.71 5.61
C GLN A 90 7.31 -4.65 6.49
N PHE A 91 6.00 -4.81 6.70
CA PHE A 91 5.17 -3.97 7.55
C PHE A 91 4.60 -4.82 8.68
N TYR A 92 4.71 -4.31 9.89
CA TYR A 92 4.36 -5.02 11.12
C TYR A 92 3.45 -4.15 12.00
N LEU A 93 2.39 -4.76 12.53
CA LEU A 93 1.43 -4.11 13.40
C LEU A 93 1.23 -4.89 14.70
N PRO A 94 0.90 -4.21 15.81
CA PRO A 94 0.56 -4.87 17.05
C PRO A 94 -0.82 -5.54 16.90
N ASP A 95 -1.06 -6.58 17.68
CA ASP A 95 -2.40 -7.14 17.84
C ASP A 95 -3.15 -6.36 18.92
N ASP A 96 -3.63 -5.18 18.56
CA ASP A 96 -4.45 -4.33 19.41
C ASP A 96 -5.67 -3.78 18.63
N GLU A 97 -6.64 -3.25 19.36
CA GLU A 97 -7.92 -2.74 18.81
C GLU A 97 -7.75 -1.64 17.76
N LEU A 98 -6.63 -0.93 17.78
CA LEU A 98 -6.36 0.24 16.92
C LEU A 98 -5.25 -0.02 15.91
N TYR A 99 -4.72 -1.25 15.86
CA TYR A 99 -3.57 -1.64 15.05
C TYR A 99 -2.36 -0.72 15.24
N GLY A 100 -2.14 -0.27 16.47
CA GLY A 100 -1.05 0.62 16.84
C GLY A 100 -1.30 2.10 16.55
N LEU A 101 -2.49 2.50 16.08
CA LEU A 101 -2.83 3.92 15.92
C LEU A 101 -3.07 4.58 17.28
N SER A 102 -2.53 5.78 17.45
CA SER A 102 -2.82 6.63 18.61
C SER A 102 -3.73 7.79 18.20
N PHE A 103 -4.96 7.82 18.73
CA PHE A 103 -5.85 8.98 18.58
C PHE A 103 -5.57 10.10 19.60
N ASP A 104 -4.74 9.81 20.59
CA ASP A 104 -4.22 10.79 21.55
C ASP A 104 -2.85 11.30 21.09
N SER A 105 -2.21 12.18 21.86
CA SER A 105 -0.85 12.71 21.62
C SER A 105 0.28 11.65 21.67
N GLY A 106 -0.04 10.36 21.61
CA GLY A 106 0.93 9.27 21.57
C GLY A 106 1.52 9.09 20.17
N GLU A 107 2.61 8.33 20.10
CA GLU A 107 3.20 7.93 18.81
C GLU A 107 2.52 6.66 18.32
N ASP A 108 2.18 6.62 17.03
CA ASP A 108 1.74 5.39 16.37
C ASP A 108 2.81 4.30 16.48
N ILE A 109 2.38 3.08 16.77
CA ILE A 109 3.24 1.95 17.08
C ILE A 109 3.13 0.94 15.94
N PHE A 110 4.10 0.99 15.02
CA PHE A 110 4.26 0.01 13.96
C PHE A 110 5.76 -0.23 13.71
N LYS A 111 6.09 -1.26 12.93
CA LYS A 111 7.47 -1.52 12.54
C LYS A 111 7.59 -1.75 11.04
N ILE A 112 8.57 -1.10 10.42
CA ILE A 112 8.96 -1.33 9.03
C ILE A 112 10.38 -1.89 9.03
N LEU A 113 10.60 -2.98 8.29
CA LEU A 113 11.91 -3.58 8.09
C LEU A 113 12.18 -3.68 6.59
N TYR A 114 13.41 -3.38 6.18
CA TYR A 114 13.85 -3.55 4.80
C TYR A 114 15.15 -4.37 4.76
N PHE A 115 15.11 -5.47 4.02
CA PHE A 115 16.25 -6.37 3.79
C PHE A 115 16.70 -6.25 2.33
N PRO A 116 17.75 -5.44 2.03
CA PRO A 116 18.20 -5.20 0.66
C PRO A 116 18.83 -6.44 0.01
N GLU A 117 19.43 -7.32 0.82
CA GLU A 117 20.04 -8.57 0.39
C GLU A 117 19.40 -9.74 1.14
N LEU A 118 19.09 -10.80 0.40
CA LEU A 118 18.37 -11.96 0.92
C LEU A 118 19.30 -13.16 1.02
N ASP A 119 19.23 -13.87 2.14
CA ASP A 119 19.79 -15.20 2.25
C ASP A 119 18.76 -16.22 1.73
N LEU A 120 19.12 -16.94 0.66
CA LEU A 120 18.25 -17.93 0.01
C LEU A 120 18.43 -19.35 0.58
N ASN A 121 19.31 -19.52 1.58
CA ASN A 121 19.49 -20.79 2.27
C ASN A 121 18.51 -20.88 3.45
N LEU A 122 17.64 -21.90 3.43
CA LEU A 122 16.70 -22.17 4.53
C LEU A 122 17.40 -22.34 5.89
N GLU A 123 18.65 -22.82 5.90
CA GLU A 123 19.43 -22.99 7.13
C GLU A 123 19.86 -21.67 7.76
N ASN A 124 19.81 -20.55 7.02
CA ASN A 124 20.24 -19.24 7.48
C ASN A 124 19.07 -18.31 7.84
N ILE A 125 17.83 -18.77 7.71
CA ILE A 125 16.64 -18.02 8.08
C ILE A 125 15.90 -18.67 9.25
N ILE A 126 15.03 -17.89 9.89
CA ILE A 126 14.11 -18.39 10.90
C ILE A 126 12.94 -19.05 10.17
N THR A 127 12.68 -20.31 10.48
CA THR A 127 11.54 -21.08 9.93
C THR A 127 10.60 -21.60 11.02
N ASN A 128 10.99 -21.47 12.29
CA ASN A 128 10.17 -21.83 13.45
C ASN A 128 9.81 -20.53 14.20
N TYR A 129 8.51 -20.28 14.31
CA TYR A 129 7.93 -19.12 14.97
C TYR A 129 7.05 -19.51 16.17
N ASP A 130 7.31 -20.67 16.81
CA ASP A 130 6.54 -21.19 17.95
C ASP A 130 6.57 -20.26 19.18
N PHE A 131 7.43 -19.24 19.18
CA PHE A 131 7.48 -18.19 20.20
C PHE A 131 6.38 -17.13 20.01
N LEU A 132 5.76 -17.05 18.83
CA LEU A 132 4.64 -16.15 18.59
C LEU A 132 3.36 -16.70 19.23
N PRO A 133 2.46 -15.82 19.72
CA PRO A 133 1.15 -16.23 20.20
C PRO A 133 0.37 -16.95 19.11
N ALA A 134 -0.22 -18.11 19.45
CA ALA A 134 -1.01 -18.90 18.50
C ALA A 134 -2.37 -18.27 18.18
N ASN A 135 -2.89 -17.45 19.10
CA ASN A 135 -4.16 -16.76 18.96
C ASN A 135 -3.91 -15.25 18.92
N ILE A 136 -4.50 -14.63 17.91
CA ILE A 136 -4.44 -13.21 17.62
C ILE A 136 -5.90 -12.76 17.58
N GLU A 137 -6.26 -11.71 18.32
CA GLU A 137 -7.67 -11.35 18.57
C GLU A 137 -8.18 -10.29 17.60
N TYR A 138 -7.37 -9.28 17.32
CA TYR A 138 -7.81 -8.09 16.62
C TYR A 138 -7.30 -8.03 15.18
N PHE A 139 -6.15 -8.62 14.90
CA PHE A 139 -5.43 -8.46 13.63
C PHE A 139 -6.27 -8.70 12.36
N PRO A 140 -6.11 -7.86 11.31
CA PRO A 140 -7.06 -7.82 10.19
C PRO A 140 -6.90 -8.99 9.21
N ILE A 141 -5.84 -9.80 9.33
CA ILE A 141 -5.51 -10.88 8.40
C ILE A 141 -5.35 -12.18 9.16
N VAL A 142 -6.15 -13.17 8.80
CA VAL A 142 -5.99 -14.55 9.28
C VAL A 142 -5.34 -15.38 8.17
N GLY A 143 -4.20 -16.00 8.48
CA GLY A 143 -3.44 -16.81 7.53
C GLY A 143 -2.50 -15.98 6.66
N SER A 144 -2.29 -16.41 5.41
CA SER A 144 -1.40 -15.75 4.46
C SER A 144 -1.94 -15.86 3.04
N CYS A 145 -1.76 -14.81 2.24
CA CYS A 145 -2.13 -14.82 0.82
C CYS A 145 -0.98 -14.29 -0.05
N SER A 146 -0.77 -14.92 -1.21
CA SER A 146 0.28 -14.52 -2.16
C SER A 146 -0.16 -13.32 -3.00
N LEU A 147 0.82 -12.48 -3.36
CA LEU A 147 0.57 -11.24 -4.09
C LEU A 147 1.07 -11.31 -5.52
N GLN A 148 0.31 -10.67 -6.41
CA GLN A 148 0.69 -10.37 -7.78
C GLN A 148 0.69 -8.87 -8.01
N PHE A 149 1.59 -8.44 -8.89
CA PHE A 149 1.84 -7.03 -9.16
C PHE A 149 1.62 -6.72 -10.64
N THR A 150 0.84 -5.69 -10.92
CA THR A 150 0.65 -5.17 -12.28
C THR A 150 0.85 -3.68 -12.31
N LYS A 151 1.75 -3.20 -13.18
CA LYS A 151 1.92 -1.76 -13.40
C LYS A 151 0.69 -1.17 -14.07
N LYS A 152 0.14 -0.12 -13.48
CA LYS A 152 -1.03 0.63 -13.92
C LYS A 152 -0.73 2.13 -13.87
N TYR A 153 -1.69 2.92 -14.33
CA TYR A 153 -1.58 4.38 -14.43
C TYR A 153 -2.91 4.98 -14.02
N GLY A 154 -2.90 5.96 -13.13
CA GLY A 154 -4.09 6.60 -12.58
C GLY A 154 -3.92 8.12 -12.52
N PRO A 155 -4.99 8.91 -12.78
CA PRO A 155 -4.96 10.36 -12.60
C PRO A 155 -4.94 10.73 -11.11
N ILE A 156 -4.80 12.03 -10.84
CA ILE A 156 -4.89 12.58 -9.48
C ILE A 156 -6.24 12.30 -8.83
N THR A 157 -6.23 12.02 -7.53
CA THR A 157 -7.42 11.75 -6.73
C THR A 157 -7.90 13.03 -6.07
N ASP A 158 -9.17 13.10 -5.69
CA ASP A 158 -9.76 14.25 -5.00
C ASP A 158 -9.24 14.45 -3.57
N CYS A 159 -8.45 13.49 -3.08
CA CYS A 159 -7.74 13.53 -1.81
C CYS A 159 -6.39 14.27 -1.88
N ASP A 160 -5.81 14.40 -3.07
CA ASP A 160 -4.53 15.10 -3.24
C ASP A 160 -4.74 16.62 -3.24
N GLU A 161 -3.91 17.36 -2.49
CA GLU A 161 -3.99 18.82 -2.41
C GLU A 161 -3.85 19.52 -3.76
N GLY A 162 -3.19 18.87 -4.72
CA GLY A 162 -3.03 19.32 -6.10
C GLY A 162 -4.29 19.19 -6.95
N PHE A 163 -5.36 18.53 -6.50
CA PHE A 163 -6.53 18.21 -7.34
C PHE A 163 -7.12 19.46 -8.01
N ILE A 164 -7.47 20.47 -7.22
CA ILE A 164 -8.02 21.73 -7.71
C ILE A 164 -6.97 22.51 -8.52
N LYS A 165 -5.70 22.45 -8.11
CA LYS A 165 -4.61 23.15 -8.80
C LYS A 165 -4.42 22.64 -10.23
N PHE A 166 -4.45 21.32 -10.44
CA PHE A 166 -4.21 20.72 -11.75
C PHE A 166 -5.50 20.64 -12.60
N LEU A 167 -6.62 20.27 -11.98
CA LEU A 167 -7.88 20.05 -12.69
C LEU A 167 -8.80 21.26 -12.70
N GLY A 168 -8.58 22.27 -11.85
CA GLY A 168 -9.28 23.56 -11.86
C GLY A 168 -10.56 23.61 -11.06
N GLU A 169 -10.92 24.83 -10.67
CA GLU A 169 -12.18 25.14 -10.00
C GLU A 169 -13.42 24.80 -10.86
N ASP A 170 -13.31 24.96 -12.18
CA ASP A 170 -14.37 24.63 -13.14
C ASP A 170 -14.63 23.11 -13.20
N PHE A 171 -13.58 22.31 -13.21
CA PHE A 171 -13.70 20.86 -13.08
C PHE A 171 -14.18 20.45 -11.70
N TYR A 172 -13.59 21.01 -10.64
CA TYR A 172 -13.93 20.66 -9.26
C TYR A 172 -15.42 20.91 -8.99
N LYS A 173 -15.95 22.05 -9.43
CA LYS A 173 -17.39 22.34 -9.34
C LYS A 173 -18.22 21.29 -10.08
N LEU A 174 -17.86 20.97 -11.32
CA LEU A 174 -18.54 19.95 -12.12
C LEU A 174 -18.50 18.57 -11.44
N PHE A 175 -17.33 18.17 -10.94
CA PHE A 175 -17.11 16.92 -10.21
C PHE A 175 -17.97 16.83 -8.94
N ARG A 176 -18.23 17.94 -8.26
CA ARG A 176 -19.06 17.99 -7.04
C ARG A 176 -20.57 18.03 -7.32
N GLU A 177 -20.98 18.60 -8.44
CA GLU A 177 -22.40 18.85 -8.75
C GLU A 177 -23.01 17.80 -9.68
N ASP A 178 -22.20 17.06 -10.43
CA ASP A 178 -22.65 16.13 -11.47
C ASP A 178 -22.23 14.69 -11.11
N GLU A 179 -23.20 13.89 -10.65
CA GLU A 179 -23.01 12.51 -10.20
C GLU A 179 -22.37 11.61 -11.28
N GLU A 180 -22.78 11.78 -12.54
CA GLU A 180 -22.20 11.02 -13.66
C GLU A 180 -20.72 11.36 -13.86
N VAL A 181 -20.34 12.64 -13.69
CA VAL A 181 -18.93 13.06 -13.77
C VAL A 181 -18.14 12.49 -12.61
N TRP A 182 -18.69 12.57 -11.40
CA TRP A 182 -18.09 12.00 -10.20
C TRP A 182 -17.83 10.50 -10.37
N GLU A 183 -18.87 9.71 -10.70
CA GLU A 183 -18.73 8.26 -10.86
C GLU A 183 -17.73 7.89 -11.96
N ASN A 184 -17.81 8.52 -13.13
CA ASN A 184 -16.88 8.23 -14.22
C ASN A 184 -15.43 8.61 -13.88
N TYR A 185 -15.23 9.71 -13.16
CA TYR A 185 -13.90 10.15 -12.75
C TYR A 185 -13.33 9.26 -11.65
N ILE A 186 -14.12 8.96 -10.63
CA ILE A 186 -13.72 8.04 -9.55
C ILE A 186 -13.37 6.67 -10.14
N ASN A 187 -14.17 6.12 -11.06
CA ASN A 187 -13.83 4.87 -11.74
C ASN A 187 -12.49 4.92 -12.52
N LEU A 188 -12.12 6.10 -13.04
CA LEU A 188 -10.84 6.30 -13.72
C LEU A 188 -9.65 6.31 -12.76
N CYS A 189 -9.83 6.79 -11.52
CA CYS A 189 -8.81 6.77 -10.47
C CYS A 189 -8.44 5.34 -10.01
N ALA A 190 -9.26 4.34 -10.35
CA ALA A 190 -9.13 2.96 -9.87
C ALA A 190 -9.06 2.88 -8.33
N PRO A 191 -10.08 3.39 -7.62
CA PRO A 191 -10.07 3.76 -6.20
C PRO A 191 -10.08 2.55 -5.25
N HIS A 192 -10.13 1.34 -5.78
CA HIS A 192 -10.37 0.13 -5.01
C HIS A 192 -9.21 -0.85 -5.11
N GLY A 193 -8.73 -1.27 -3.95
CA GLY A 193 -7.76 -2.33 -3.77
C GLY A 193 -6.37 -1.86 -3.39
N HIS A 194 -5.50 -2.85 -3.22
CA HIS A 194 -4.15 -2.65 -2.72
C HIS A 194 -3.22 -2.11 -3.82
N LYS A 195 -2.35 -1.14 -3.48
CA LYS A 195 -1.43 -0.52 -4.44
C LYS A 195 -0.11 -0.06 -3.82
N ILE A 196 0.89 0.19 -4.68
CA ILE A 196 2.16 0.83 -4.35
C ILE A 196 2.36 2.04 -5.26
N GLY A 197 2.64 3.21 -4.67
CA GLY A 197 2.81 4.47 -5.38
C GLY A 197 1.51 5.00 -6.00
N GLY A 198 1.63 5.95 -6.94
CA GLY A 198 0.49 6.65 -7.52
C GLY A 198 0.03 7.83 -6.66
N TYR A 199 -1.28 8.03 -6.60
CA TYR A 199 -1.94 8.99 -5.71
C TYR A 199 -2.64 8.24 -4.59
N HIS A 200 -2.65 8.78 -3.37
CA HIS A 200 -3.40 8.21 -2.27
C HIS A 200 -4.92 8.28 -2.51
N ASP A 201 -5.66 7.29 -2.03
CA ASP A 201 -7.13 7.30 -2.02
C ASP A 201 -7.61 7.29 -0.56
N SER A 202 -8.34 8.32 -0.13
CA SER A 202 -9.04 8.30 1.15
C SER A 202 -10.51 7.96 0.90
N PHE A 203 -10.91 6.72 1.18
CA PHE A 203 -12.31 6.43 1.47
C PHE A 203 -12.40 6.13 2.96
N GLN A 204 -13.27 6.83 3.68
CA GLN A 204 -13.66 6.50 5.06
C GLN A 204 -14.43 5.16 5.15
N SER A 205 -14.13 4.19 4.27
CA SER A 205 -14.73 2.86 4.25
C SER A 205 -13.66 1.83 4.60
N ASN A 206 -13.63 1.44 5.87
CA ASN A 206 -13.24 0.13 6.43
C ASN A 206 -11.96 -0.60 5.96
N ASP A 207 -11.08 0.00 5.16
CA ASP A 207 -9.80 -0.60 4.80
C ASP A 207 -8.69 -0.07 5.73
N ILE A 208 -8.43 -0.81 6.81
CA ILE A 208 -7.31 -0.59 7.75
C ILE A 208 -5.97 -0.42 7.02
N PHE A 209 -5.83 -0.99 5.82
CA PHE A 209 -4.64 -0.87 4.97
C PHE A 209 -4.39 0.55 4.44
N LEU A 210 -5.42 1.38 4.25
CA LEU A 210 -5.25 2.75 3.75
C LEU A 210 -4.70 3.69 4.82
N LEU A 211 -5.10 3.50 6.08
CA LEU A 211 -4.64 4.33 7.21
C LEU A 211 -3.13 4.19 7.48
N LEU A 212 -2.55 3.02 7.20
CA LEU A 212 -1.11 2.79 7.35
C LEU A 212 -0.25 3.44 6.26
N PHE A 213 -0.79 3.63 5.05
CA PHE A 213 -0.07 4.38 4.02
C PHE A 213 -0.20 5.90 4.23
N GLU A 214 -1.33 6.38 4.76
CA GLU A 214 -1.52 7.80 5.14
C GLU A 214 -0.53 8.26 6.23
N SER A 215 -0.25 7.42 7.24
CA SER A 215 0.69 7.78 8.32
C SER A 215 2.16 7.78 7.89
N ILE A 216 2.51 6.96 6.89
CA ILE A 216 3.87 6.88 6.33
C ILE A 216 4.16 8.07 5.40
N GLU A 217 3.21 8.46 4.53
CA GLU A 217 3.39 9.60 3.62
C GLU A 217 3.48 10.95 4.36
N MET A 218 2.90 11.06 5.56
CA MET A 218 3.02 12.29 6.38
C MET A 218 4.36 12.45 7.12
N ARG A 219 5.17 11.38 7.28
CA ARG A 219 6.39 11.43 8.10
C ARG A 219 7.71 11.36 7.32
N ASP A 220 7.74 10.82 6.12
CA ASP A 220 9.01 10.58 5.41
C ASP A 220 9.25 11.43 4.17
N SER A 221 9.53 12.71 4.42
CA SER A 221 10.37 13.53 3.51
C SER A 221 11.88 13.34 3.77
N LYS A 222 12.28 12.36 4.60
CA LYS A 222 13.68 12.19 5.05
C LYS A 222 14.19 10.75 5.19
N LEU A 223 13.52 9.75 4.62
CA LEU A 223 14.08 8.39 4.53
C LEU A 223 14.34 7.98 3.09
N PHE A 224 15.29 8.70 2.46
CA PHE A 224 16.13 8.22 1.37
C PHE A 224 17.53 8.84 1.51
#